data_AF-A0A0Q4RUN8-F1
#
_entry.id   AF-A0A0Q4RUN8-F1
#
_cell.length_a   1.000
_cell.length_b   1.000
_cell.length_c   1.000
_cell.angle_alpha   90.00
_cell.angle_beta   90.00
_cell.angle_gamma   90.00
#
_symmetry.space_group_name_H-M   'P 1'
#
loop_
_entity.id
_entity.type
_entity.pdbx_description
1 polymer ?
#
loop_
_entity_poly.entity_id
_entity_poly.type
_entity_poly.pdbx_seq_one_letter_code
_entity_poly.pdbx_strand_id
1 'polypeptide(L)'
;MAAVDTAPKEASAVALPGLGRALISAGKLTQKLAEDIYKKSQISRTSFIAELTGSGAVSATDLAHTVSAVFGAPLLDLEAIDPLRLPKELLDPKICQAYRVVVLSKRNNRLIVATADPTDQEAAEKIKFTTQMGVDWIIAEYDKISKLVEASSKSAGESLDAMNSTGGDFEFDDVPIEEAPENNDSGAGDVEDAPIVKFLHKMLLDAFNMRASDLHFEPYEHQYRVRFRIDGELREIASPPIAIKDKLASRIKVISRLDISEKRVPQDGKMKLKVGPDRVIDFRVSTLPTLFGEKIVIRILDPSSAKLGIDALGYEPEEKERLLQAISRPYGMILVTGPTGSGKTVSLYTCLNLLNKPGVNIATAEDPSEINLPGVNQVNVNDKAGLTFAVALKSFLRQDPDIIMVGEIRDLETADISIKAAQTGHLVLSTLHTNDAPTTLTRMRNMGIAPFNIASSVILITAQRLARRLCPVCKAPADIPHEAMVEAGYPEEDLDGSWVTYRPVGCSACNNGYKGRVGIYQVMPITEDLQRIILRDGSALEIAEQAKLEGVRSLRASGLNKAKLGFTSVEEVLAVTNE
;
A
#
# COMPACT_ATOMS: atom_id res chain seq x y z
N MET A 1 91.65 -2.63 -28.79
CA MET A 1 91.50 -2.07 -27.43
C MET A 1 90.03 -1.80 -27.19
N ALA A 2 89.58 -2.13 -25.98
CA ALA A 2 88.20 -2.35 -25.55
C ALA A 2 87.17 -1.28 -25.99
N ALA A 3 86.05 -1.74 -26.55
CA ALA A 3 84.78 -1.02 -26.50
C ALA A 3 84.04 -1.49 -25.24
N VAL A 4 83.65 -0.53 -24.41
CA VAL A 4 83.01 -0.69 -23.11
C VAL A 4 81.56 -1.13 -23.32
N ASP A 5 81.24 -2.28 -22.74
CA ASP A 5 79.90 -2.84 -22.70
C ASP A 5 79.08 -2.10 -21.62
N THR A 6 78.17 -1.23 -22.04
CA THR A 6 77.23 -0.56 -21.14
C THR A 6 76.05 -1.49 -20.85
N ALA A 7 75.97 -1.97 -19.60
CA ALA A 7 74.85 -2.72 -19.08
C ALA A 7 73.51 -1.94 -19.23
N PRO A 8 72.38 -2.63 -19.50
CA PRO A 8 71.08 -1.99 -19.58
C PRO A 8 70.61 -1.51 -18.20
N LYS A 9 70.17 -0.25 -18.12
CA LYS A 9 69.54 0.36 -16.96
C LYS A 9 68.33 -0.48 -16.50
N GLU A 10 68.34 -0.88 -15.22
CA GLU A 10 67.16 -1.44 -14.54
C GLU A 10 65.98 -0.48 -14.68
N ALA A 11 64.84 -1.01 -15.12
CA ALA A 11 63.59 -0.27 -15.21
C ALA A 11 63.17 0.20 -13.82
N SER A 12 62.80 1.48 -13.70
CA SER A 12 62.35 2.08 -12.43
C SER A 12 61.20 1.28 -11.82
N ALA A 13 61.40 0.76 -10.61
CA ALA A 13 60.38 0.05 -9.85
C ALA A 13 59.14 0.94 -9.65
N VAL A 14 57.97 0.44 -10.05
CA VAL A 14 56.70 1.14 -9.87
C VAL A 14 56.42 1.24 -8.36
N ALA A 15 56.12 2.44 -7.86
CA ALA A 15 55.80 2.64 -6.44
C ALA A 15 54.45 1.99 -6.09
N LEU A 16 54.50 0.73 -5.63
CA LEU A 16 53.31 -0.01 -5.19
C LEU A 16 52.72 0.57 -3.89
N PRO A 17 51.37 0.51 -3.72
CA PRO A 17 50.70 0.85 -2.46
C PRO A 17 51.22 0.06 -1.26
N GLY A 18 51.05 0.60 -0.06
CA GLY A 18 51.49 -0.03 1.20
C GLY A 18 50.97 -1.46 1.36
N LEU A 19 49.70 -1.68 1.06
CA LEU A 19 49.09 -3.01 1.04
C LEU A 19 49.71 -3.97 0.01
N GLY A 20 50.04 -3.49 -1.18
CA GLY A 20 50.68 -4.32 -2.22
C GLY A 20 52.04 -4.85 -1.76
N ARG A 21 52.82 -4.03 -1.08
CA ARG A 21 54.12 -4.44 -0.48
C ARG A 21 53.93 -5.45 0.66
N ALA A 22 52.92 -5.23 1.50
CA ALA A 22 52.59 -6.15 2.60
C ALA A 22 52.21 -7.54 2.09
N LEU A 23 51.45 -7.63 1.00
CA LEU A 23 51.04 -8.91 0.39
C LEU A 23 52.17 -9.65 -0.32
N ILE A 24 53.13 -8.91 -0.90
CA ILE A 24 54.37 -9.51 -1.45
C ILE A 24 55.22 -10.08 -0.32
N SER A 25 55.39 -9.33 0.78
CA SER A 25 56.15 -9.77 1.96
C SER A 25 55.52 -11.02 2.61
N ALA A 26 54.19 -11.10 2.61
CA ALA A 26 53.44 -12.27 3.09
C ALA A 26 53.41 -13.45 2.09
N GLY A 27 54.04 -13.33 0.91
CA GLY A 27 54.11 -14.39 -0.10
C GLY A 27 52.80 -14.68 -0.83
N LYS A 28 51.80 -13.79 -0.71
CA LYS A 28 50.47 -13.96 -1.35
C LYS A 28 50.42 -13.41 -2.77
N LEU A 29 51.32 -12.49 -3.12
CA LEU A 29 51.43 -11.91 -4.46
C LEU A 29 52.87 -11.94 -4.95
N THR A 30 53.05 -12.20 -6.24
CA THR A 30 54.34 -11.97 -6.91
C THR A 30 54.45 -10.49 -7.28
N GLN A 31 55.68 -9.98 -7.30
CA GLN A 31 55.94 -8.57 -7.63
C GLN A 31 55.36 -8.17 -9.00
N LYS A 32 55.50 -9.04 -10.00
CA LYS A 32 54.95 -8.83 -11.34
C LYS A 32 53.42 -8.71 -11.33
N LEU A 33 52.73 -9.61 -10.62
CA LEU A 33 51.27 -9.60 -10.53
C LEU A 33 50.76 -8.36 -9.78
N ALA A 34 51.44 -7.93 -8.72
CA ALA A 34 51.09 -6.72 -7.98
C ALA A 34 51.26 -5.44 -8.83
N GLU A 35 52.33 -5.37 -9.64
CA GLU A 35 52.56 -4.25 -10.57
C GLU A 35 51.50 -4.22 -11.70
N ASP A 36 51.10 -5.38 -12.21
CA ASP A 36 50.07 -5.48 -13.25
C ASP A 36 48.68 -5.07 -12.72
N ILE A 37 48.30 -5.53 -11.52
CA ILE A 37 47.05 -5.14 -10.86
C ILE A 37 47.05 -3.64 -10.55
N TYR A 38 48.18 -3.09 -10.10
CA TYR A 38 48.30 -1.67 -9.81
C TYR A 38 48.23 -0.80 -11.07
N LYS A 39 48.85 -1.21 -12.18
CA LYS A 39 48.68 -0.53 -13.47
C LYS A 39 47.23 -0.58 -13.92
N LYS A 40 46.58 -1.74 -13.76
CA LYS A 40 45.16 -1.89 -14.11
C LYS A 40 44.28 -0.97 -13.28
N SER A 41 44.48 -0.90 -11.97
CA SER A 41 43.71 -0.02 -11.07
C SER A 41 43.87 1.47 -11.42
N GLN A 42 45.05 1.89 -11.86
CA GLN A 42 45.30 3.26 -12.36
C GLN A 42 44.55 3.56 -13.67
N ILE A 43 44.48 2.59 -14.57
CA ILE A 43 43.75 2.72 -15.85
C ILE A 43 42.24 2.75 -15.61
N SER A 44 41.71 1.85 -14.77
CA SER A 44 40.29 1.73 -14.46
C SER A 44 39.79 2.77 -13.44
N ARG A 45 40.69 3.55 -12.82
CA ARG A 45 40.40 4.47 -11.71
C ARG A 45 39.65 3.78 -10.56
N THR A 46 39.97 2.52 -10.29
CA THR A 46 39.42 1.75 -9.17
C THR A 46 40.47 1.58 -8.07
N SER A 47 40.04 1.23 -6.85
CA SER A 47 41.00 0.97 -5.76
C SER A 47 41.76 -0.34 -6.00
N PHE A 48 43.01 -0.40 -5.54
CA PHE A 48 43.88 -1.57 -5.69
C PHE A 48 43.25 -2.85 -5.13
N ILE A 49 42.54 -2.76 -3.99
CA ILE A 49 41.83 -3.89 -3.36
C ILE A 49 40.66 -4.39 -4.22
N ALA A 50 39.91 -3.48 -4.83
CA ALA A 50 38.78 -3.85 -5.69
C ALA A 50 39.26 -4.69 -6.88
N GLU A 51 40.36 -4.28 -7.51
CA GLU A 51 40.94 -5.00 -8.64
C GLU A 51 41.62 -6.32 -8.20
N LEU A 52 42.25 -6.33 -7.03
CA LEU A 52 42.87 -7.52 -6.46
C LEU A 52 41.87 -8.63 -6.14
N THR A 53 40.74 -8.27 -5.52
CA THR A 53 39.67 -9.22 -5.18
C THR A 53 38.83 -9.58 -6.42
N GLY A 54 38.55 -8.62 -7.30
CA GLY A 54 37.80 -8.83 -8.53
C GLY A 54 38.52 -9.66 -9.59
N SER A 55 39.86 -9.62 -9.65
CA SER A 55 40.66 -10.48 -10.51
C SER A 55 40.76 -11.94 -10.02
N GLY A 56 40.28 -12.23 -8.81
CA GLY A 56 40.36 -13.55 -8.20
C GLY A 56 41.77 -13.97 -7.77
N ALA A 57 42.75 -13.05 -7.80
CA ALA A 57 44.12 -13.33 -7.42
C ALA A 57 44.26 -13.69 -5.92
N VAL A 58 43.43 -13.09 -5.07
CA VAL A 58 43.32 -13.40 -3.63
C VAL A 58 41.85 -13.30 -3.22
N SER A 59 41.35 -14.27 -2.44
CA SER A 59 39.99 -14.21 -1.90
C SER A 59 39.85 -13.11 -0.84
N ALA A 60 38.65 -12.55 -0.66
CA ALA A 60 38.42 -11.48 0.33
C ALA A 60 38.73 -11.95 1.77
N THR A 61 38.44 -13.21 2.08
CA THR A 61 38.74 -13.86 3.36
C THR A 61 40.25 -14.02 3.57
N ASP A 62 40.96 -14.58 2.60
CA ASP A 62 42.42 -14.75 2.70
C ASP A 62 43.14 -13.40 2.81
N LEU A 63 42.65 -12.39 2.11
CA LEU A 63 43.15 -11.02 2.18
C LEU A 63 42.98 -10.48 3.60
N ALA A 64 41.79 -10.53 4.17
CA ALA A 64 41.49 -10.00 5.51
C ALA A 64 42.33 -10.69 6.60
N HIS A 65 42.48 -12.02 6.54
CA HIS A 65 43.34 -12.77 7.46
C HIS A 65 44.82 -12.38 7.33
N THR A 66 45.31 -12.24 6.10
CA THR A 66 46.71 -11.86 5.85
C THR A 66 47.00 -10.44 6.34
N VAL A 67 46.10 -9.50 6.07
CA VAL A 67 46.22 -8.10 6.50
C VAL A 67 46.17 -7.99 8.02
N SER A 68 45.25 -8.70 8.69
CA SER A 68 45.19 -8.77 10.15
C SER A 68 46.50 -9.26 10.76
N ALA A 69 47.10 -10.33 10.19
CA ALA A 69 48.36 -10.89 10.67
C ALA A 69 49.57 -9.96 10.45
N VAL A 70 49.66 -9.30 9.29
CA VAL A 70 50.80 -8.42 8.95
C VAL A 70 50.77 -7.12 9.75
N PHE A 71 49.59 -6.53 9.96
CA PHE A 71 49.45 -5.24 10.64
C PHE A 71 49.09 -5.35 12.12
N GLY A 72 48.87 -6.57 12.64
CA GLY A 72 48.53 -6.81 14.04
C GLY A 72 47.17 -6.22 14.46
N ALA A 73 46.26 -6.02 13.50
CA ALA A 73 44.94 -5.43 13.73
C ALA A 73 43.88 -6.54 13.90
N PRO A 74 42.91 -6.40 14.83
CA PRO A 74 41.85 -7.39 15.02
C PRO A 74 41.02 -7.62 13.76
N LEU A 75 40.63 -8.87 13.51
CA LEU A 75 39.71 -9.24 12.43
C LEU A 75 38.28 -9.38 13.00
N LEU A 76 37.29 -8.84 12.29
CA LEU A 76 35.89 -8.89 12.66
C LEU A 76 35.02 -9.35 11.48
N ASP A 77 34.12 -10.30 11.76
CA ASP A 77 33.08 -10.67 10.82
C ASP A 77 31.89 -9.71 10.92
N LEU A 78 31.63 -8.97 9.84
CA LEU A 78 30.54 -7.99 9.78
C LEU A 78 29.15 -8.62 9.72
N GLU A 79 29.01 -9.89 9.32
CA GLU A 79 27.71 -10.58 9.29
C GLU A 79 27.23 -10.96 10.70
N ALA A 80 28.13 -11.01 11.68
CA ALA A 80 27.80 -11.27 13.08
C ALA A 80 27.24 -10.03 13.81
N ILE A 81 27.17 -8.87 13.14
CA ILE A 81 26.75 -7.59 13.72
C ILE A 81 25.40 -7.19 13.14
N ASP A 82 24.48 -6.74 14.00
CA ASP A 82 23.21 -6.14 13.58
C ASP A 82 23.46 -4.73 13.00
N PRO A 83 23.24 -4.51 11.69
CA PRO A 83 23.49 -3.20 11.06
C PRO A 83 22.61 -2.08 11.62
N LEU A 84 21.47 -2.39 12.26
CA LEU A 84 20.58 -1.39 12.86
C LEU A 84 21.16 -0.77 14.14
N ARG A 85 22.11 -1.47 14.80
CA ARG A 85 22.76 -1.01 16.03
C ARG A 85 24.05 -0.24 15.80
N LEU A 86 24.51 -0.14 14.56
CA LEU A 86 25.70 0.63 14.21
C LEU A 86 25.42 2.13 14.42
N PRO A 87 26.38 2.92 14.96
CA PRO A 87 26.20 4.35 15.16
C PRO A 87 25.97 5.06 13.84
N LYS A 88 24.80 5.69 13.70
CA LYS A 88 24.48 6.61 12.61
C LYS A 88 24.92 8.01 13.06
N GLU A 89 25.39 8.86 12.15
CA GLU A 89 25.81 10.27 12.38
C GLU A 89 27.25 10.53 12.89
N LEU A 90 28.06 9.51 13.20
CA LEU A 90 29.45 9.74 13.64
C LEU A 90 30.44 10.09 12.52
N LEU A 91 30.15 9.67 11.29
CA LEU A 91 30.97 9.95 10.11
C LEU A 91 30.04 10.15 8.90
N ASP A 92 30.36 11.15 8.07
CA ASP A 92 29.58 11.45 6.87
C ASP A 92 29.55 10.22 5.93
N PRO A 93 28.35 9.76 5.49
CA PRO A 93 28.21 8.66 4.54
C PRO A 93 29.07 8.79 3.28
N LYS A 94 29.35 10.01 2.82
CA LYS A 94 30.24 10.26 1.68
C LYS A 94 31.68 9.85 1.96
N ILE A 95 32.17 10.06 3.19
CA ILE A 95 33.50 9.63 3.62
C ILE A 95 33.52 8.10 3.75
N CYS A 96 32.47 7.51 4.35
CA CYS A 96 32.32 6.05 4.44
C CYS A 96 32.34 5.39 3.05
N GLN A 97 31.71 6.01 2.05
CA GLN A 97 31.66 5.53 0.68
C GLN A 97 32.98 5.72 -0.07
N ALA A 98 33.60 6.91 0.04
CA ALA A 98 34.84 7.23 -0.66
C ALA A 98 35.99 6.30 -0.24
N TYR A 99 36.12 6.05 1.07
CA TYR A 99 37.20 5.22 1.62
C TYR A 99 36.77 3.78 1.93
N ARG A 100 35.50 3.42 1.68
CA ARG A 100 34.92 2.10 1.97
C ARG A 100 35.22 1.66 3.42
N VAL A 101 34.73 2.44 4.37
CA VAL A 101 34.89 2.20 5.81
C VAL A 101 33.55 2.17 6.54
N VAL A 102 33.46 1.42 7.64
CA VAL A 102 32.25 1.33 8.48
C VAL A 102 32.58 1.66 9.93
N VAL A 103 31.87 2.62 10.52
CA VAL A 103 32.04 2.97 11.94
C VAL A 103 31.35 1.94 12.82
N LEU A 104 32.10 1.29 13.71
CA LEU A 104 31.59 0.24 14.59
C LEU A 104 31.16 0.82 15.94
N SER A 105 32.00 1.65 16.54
CA SER A 105 31.71 2.29 17.82
C SER A 105 32.62 3.48 18.08
N LYS A 106 32.23 4.31 19.05
CA LYS A 106 33.05 5.38 19.60
C LYS A 106 33.40 5.05 21.05
N ARG A 107 34.68 5.15 21.39
CA ARG A 107 35.15 5.00 22.78
C ARG A 107 36.11 6.13 23.12
N ASN A 108 35.76 6.95 24.12
CA ASN A 108 36.52 8.13 24.52
C ASN A 108 36.77 9.07 23.32
N ASN A 109 38.03 9.38 23.02
CA ASN A 109 38.47 10.21 21.90
C ASN A 109 38.98 9.39 20.70
N ARG A 110 38.50 8.15 20.54
CA ARG A 110 38.86 7.26 19.43
C ARG A 110 37.62 6.65 18.78
N LEU A 111 37.65 6.58 17.45
CA LEU A 111 36.67 5.92 16.60
C LEU A 111 37.20 4.55 16.19
N ILE A 112 36.41 3.52 16.44
CA ILE A 112 36.70 2.16 16.03
C ILE A 112 36.04 1.95 14.67
N VAL A 113 36.85 1.73 13.63
CA VAL A 113 36.43 1.75 12.24
C VAL A 113 36.87 0.45 11.54
N ALA A 114 35.93 -0.21 10.88
CA ALA A 114 36.20 -1.37 10.03
C ALA A 114 36.73 -0.92 8.66
N THR A 115 37.84 -1.50 8.22
CA THR A 115 38.48 -1.26 6.91
C THR A 115 39.03 -2.55 6.31
N ALA A 116 39.16 -2.59 4.98
CA ALA A 116 39.92 -3.62 4.28
C ALA A 116 41.39 -3.22 4.06
N ASP A 117 41.70 -1.92 4.12
CA ASP A 117 43.06 -1.37 4.01
C ASP A 117 43.41 -0.52 5.24
N PRO A 118 44.28 -0.98 6.15
CA PRO A 118 44.78 -0.15 7.25
C PRO A 118 45.90 0.80 6.80
N THR A 119 46.41 0.70 5.57
CA THR A 119 47.54 1.49 5.06
C THR A 119 47.12 2.80 4.39
N ASP A 120 45.81 3.03 4.24
CA ASP A 120 45.26 4.26 3.68
C ASP A 120 45.40 5.43 4.67
N GLN A 121 46.47 6.18 4.52
CA GLN A 121 46.77 7.35 5.36
C GLN A 121 45.81 8.51 5.09
N GLU A 122 45.33 8.66 3.85
CA GLU A 122 44.37 9.72 3.49
C GLU A 122 43.02 9.49 4.19
N ALA A 123 42.56 8.23 4.25
CA ALA A 123 41.36 7.86 5.01
C ALA A 123 41.52 8.20 6.49
N ALA A 124 42.64 7.83 7.11
CA ALA A 124 42.90 8.09 8.52
C ALA A 124 42.92 9.60 8.85
N GLU A 125 43.62 10.39 8.04
CA GLU A 125 43.70 11.85 8.21
C GLU A 125 42.37 12.54 7.98
N LYS A 126 41.61 12.13 6.96
CA LYS A 126 40.30 12.71 6.66
C LYS A 126 39.30 12.44 7.78
N ILE A 127 39.25 11.20 8.28
CA ILE A 127 38.38 10.83 9.40
C ILE A 127 38.79 11.62 10.64
N LYS A 128 40.09 11.71 10.94
CA LYS A 128 40.60 12.48 12.08
C LYS A 128 40.27 13.97 11.97
N PHE A 129 40.40 14.57 10.79
CA PHE A 129 40.08 15.98 10.56
C PHE A 129 38.58 16.26 10.74
N THR A 130 37.72 15.43 10.17
CA THR A 130 36.26 15.62 10.25
C THR A 130 35.72 15.36 11.65
N THR A 131 36.23 14.34 12.34
CA THR A 131 35.67 13.89 13.63
C THR A 131 36.43 14.42 14.85
N GLN A 132 37.63 14.98 14.66
CA GLN A 132 38.57 15.38 15.71
C GLN A 132 38.97 14.23 16.67
N MET A 133 38.80 12.98 16.23
CA MET A 133 39.08 11.76 17.01
C MET A 133 40.19 10.93 16.38
N GLY A 134 40.91 10.14 17.19
CA GLY A 134 41.86 9.14 16.67
C GLY A 134 41.12 7.95 16.04
N VAL A 135 41.73 7.28 15.06
CA VAL A 135 41.14 6.10 14.39
C VAL A 135 41.83 4.84 14.88
N ASP A 136 41.04 3.84 15.28
CA ASP A 136 41.46 2.47 15.56
C ASP A 136 40.90 1.55 14.47
N TRP A 137 41.79 0.95 13.70
CA TRP A 137 41.42 0.06 12.60
C TRP A 137 41.07 -1.34 13.10
N ILE A 138 39.93 -1.84 12.61
CA ILE A 138 39.55 -3.25 12.67
C ILE A 138 39.48 -3.75 11.23
N ILE A 139 40.09 -4.91 10.96
CA ILE A 139 40.07 -5.50 9.63
C ILE A 139 38.76 -6.24 9.43
N ALA A 140 38.14 -6.05 8.27
CA ALA A 140 37.01 -6.86 7.83
C ALA A 140 37.13 -7.15 6.32
N GLU A 141 36.37 -8.13 5.86
CA GLU A 141 36.40 -8.58 4.47
C GLU A 141 35.85 -7.50 3.53
N TYR A 142 36.56 -7.28 2.41
CA TYR A 142 36.28 -6.18 1.49
C TYR A 142 34.88 -6.27 0.87
N ASP A 143 34.43 -7.46 0.51
CA ASP A 143 33.11 -7.69 -0.08
C ASP A 143 31.99 -7.40 0.93
N LYS A 144 32.16 -7.80 2.20
CA LYS A 144 31.21 -7.51 3.28
C LYS A 144 31.16 -6.02 3.61
N ILE A 145 32.31 -5.36 3.72
CA ILE A 145 32.37 -3.89 3.89
C ILE A 145 31.66 -3.21 2.72
N SER A 146 31.94 -3.63 1.49
CA SER A 146 31.36 -3.02 0.29
C SER A 146 29.84 -3.19 0.26
N LYS A 147 29.31 -4.38 0.56
CA LYS A 147 27.86 -4.64 0.69
C LYS A 147 27.21 -3.76 1.76
N LEU A 148 27.86 -3.56 2.90
CA LEU A 148 27.29 -2.82 4.04
C LEU A 148 27.35 -1.30 3.81
N VAL A 149 28.44 -0.80 3.22
CA VAL A 149 28.57 0.59 2.77
C VAL A 149 27.58 0.87 1.64
N GLU A 150 27.39 -0.07 0.72
CA GLU A 150 26.36 0.03 -0.33
C GLU A 150 24.97 0.00 0.27
N ALA A 151 24.62 -0.92 1.16
CA ALA A 151 23.31 -0.93 1.83
C ALA A 151 23.04 0.37 2.62
N SER A 152 24.08 0.93 3.26
CA SER A 152 23.99 2.20 3.99
C SER A 152 23.87 3.41 3.04
N SER A 153 24.54 3.35 1.89
CA SER A 153 24.39 4.34 0.81
C SER A 153 23.08 4.16 0.05
N LYS A 154 22.50 2.96 -0.05
CA LYS A 154 21.16 2.72 -0.60
C LYS A 154 20.08 3.35 0.29
N SER A 155 20.27 3.35 1.60
CA SER A 155 19.41 4.12 2.53
C SER A 155 19.54 5.65 2.40
N ALA A 156 20.63 6.18 1.83
CA ALA A 156 20.94 7.62 1.79
C ALA A 156 21.09 8.22 0.37
N GLY A 157 21.22 7.39 -0.65
CA GLY A 157 21.68 7.68 -2.01
C GLY A 157 20.87 6.98 -3.11
N GLU A 158 20.21 5.83 -2.85
CA GLU A 158 19.08 5.39 -3.71
C GLU A 158 17.84 6.29 -3.53
N SER A 159 17.83 7.15 -2.51
CA SER A 159 16.89 8.27 -2.37
C SER A 159 17.23 9.49 -3.25
N LEU A 160 18.37 9.52 -3.95
CA LEU A 160 18.80 10.70 -4.72
C LEU A 160 19.27 10.40 -6.16
N ASP A 161 19.97 9.30 -6.45
CA ASP A 161 20.57 9.10 -7.80
C ASP A 161 19.87 8.03 -8.67
N ALA A 162 19.15 7.06 -8.10
CA ALA A 162 18.32 6.13 -8.88
C ALA A 162 17.07 6.79 -9.49
N MET A 163 16.74 8.02 -9.07
CA MET A 163 15.67 8.86 -9.63
C MET A 163 16.10 9.70 -10.83
N ASN A 164 17.40 9.83 -11.13
CA ASN A 164 17.89 10.65 -12.25
C ASN A 164 18.20 9.84 -13.52
N SER A 165 18.32 8.51 -13.44
CA SER A 165 18.62 7.66 -14.62
C SER A 165 17.44 6.80 -15.10
N THR A 166 16.32 6.84 -14.38
CA THR A 166 15.02 6.34 -14.86
C THR A 166 14.12 7.54 -15.09
N GLY A 167 14.47 8.34 -16.10
CA GLY A 167 13.59 9.34 -16.67
C GLY A 167 12.38 8.65 -17.30
N GLY A 168 11.37 8.37 -16.48
CA GLY A 168 10.00 8.57 -16.89
C GLY A 168 9.62 9.95 -16.42
N ASP A 169 9.19 10.83 -17.31
CA ASP A 169 8.59 12.10 -16.94
C ASP A 169 7.37 11.83 -16.04
N PHE A 170 7.51 12.08 -14.74
CA PHE A 170 6.41 12.03 -13.78
C PHE A 170 5.91 13.45 -13.57
N GLU A 171 5.07 13.90 -14.49
CA GLU A 171 4.42 15.20 -14.44
C GLU A 171 3.10 15.10 -13.65
N PHE A 172 2.85 16.11 -12.81
CA PHE A 172 1.45 16.46 -12.53
C PHE A 172 0.86 17.01 -13.82
N ASP A 173 -0.40 16.70 -14.11
CA ASP A 173 -1.10 17.34 -15.22
C ASP A 173 -1.30 18.81 -14.83
N ASP A 174 -0.35 19.66 -15.22
CA ASP A 174 -0.44 21.11 -15.09
C ASP A 174 -1.61 21.57 -15.97
N VAL A 175 -2.68 22.00 -15.33
CA VAL A 175 -3.67 22.85 -16.01
C VAL A 175 -3.10 24.26 -16.00
N PRO A 176 -3.07 24.96 -17.15
CA PRO A 176 -2.59 26.32 -17.21
C PRO A 176 -3.34 27.17 -16.19
N ILE A 177 -2.60 27.82 -15.31
CA ILE A 177 -3.13 28.85 -14.44
C ILE A 177 -3.46 30.03 -15.36
N GLU A 178 -4.74 30.35 -15.55
CA GLU A 178 -5.08 31.70 -15.96
C GLU A 178 -4.65 32.63 -14.82
N GLU A 179 -3.61 33.41 -15.09
CA GLU A 179 -3.02 34.38 -14.18
C GLU A 179 -4.10 35.33 -13.65
N ALA A 180 -4.45 35.19 -12.37
CA ALA A 180 -5.02 36.30 -11.61
C ALA A 180 -3.92 37.35 -11.42
N PRO A 181 -4.23 38.66 -11.52
CA PRO A 181 -3.23 39.68 -11.81
C PRO A 181 -2.21 39.82 -10.67
N GLU A 182 -0.96 39.92 -11.12
CA GLU A 182 0.25 40.17 -10.34
C GLU A 182 0.05 41.25 -9.28
N ASN A 183 0.28 40.88 -8.02
CA ASN A 183 0.92 41.79 -7.09
C ASN A 183 2.32 41.25 -6.81
N ASN A 184 3.29 41.94 -7.39
CA ASN A 184 4.72 41.75 -7.19
C ASN A 184 5.08 41.77 -5.69
N ASP A 185 5.49 40.62 -5.16
CA ASP A 185 6.62 40.58 -4.24
C ASP A 185 7.45 39.33 -4.53
N SER A 186 8.59 39.56 -5.17
CA SER A 186 9.49 38.54 -5.69
C SER A 186 10.55 38.15 -4.65
N GLY A 187 10.71 36.83 -4.45
CA GLY A 187 12.04 36.23 -4.31
C GLY A 187 12.47 35.79 -2.90
N ALA A 188 11.93 34.66 -2.43
CA ALA A 188 12.60 33.79 -1.42
C ALA A 188 11.97 32.38 -1.24
N GLY A 189 10.93 31.99 -2.00
CA GLY A 189 10.10 30.80 -1.66
C GLY A 189 10.52 29.44 -2.23
N ASP A 190 11.20 29.39 -3.39
CA ASP A 190 11.32 28.13 -4.14
C ASP A 190 12.32 27.11 -3.58
N VAL A 191 13.28 27.54 -2.76
CA VAL A 191 14.36 26.64 -2.27
C VAL A 191 13.91 25.82 -1.04
N GLU A 192 12.93 26.31 -0.26
CA GLU A 192 12.44 25.63 0.96
C GLU A 192 11.30 24.62 0.70
N ASP A 193 10.63 24.68 -0.44
CA ASP A 193 9.48 23.80 -0.74
C ASP A 193 9.90 22.44 -1.31
N ALA A 194 11.10 22.32 -1.88
CA ALA A 194 11.57 21.08 -2.50
C ALA A 194 11.56 19.85 -1.56
N PRO A 195 11.95 19.92 -0.28
CA PRO A 195 11.86 18.78 0.64
C PRO A 195 10.41 18.37 0.95
N ILE A 196 9.49 19.32 1.02
CA ILE A 196 8.07 19.08 1.34
C ILE A 196 7.38 18.39 0.17
N VAL A 197 7.65 18.87 -1.06
CA VAL A 197 7.15 18.26 -2.29
C VAL A 197 7.65 16.82 -2.42
N LYS A 198 8.95 16.59 -2.20
CA LYS A 198 9.54 15.24 -2.21
C LYS A 198 8.91 14.32 -1.16
N PHE A 199 8.70 14.83 0.06
CA PHE A 199 8.04 14.07 1.12
C PHE A 199 6.61 13.69 0.75
N LEU A 200 5.80 14.65 0.25
CA LEU A 200 4.44 14.39 -0.19
C LEU A 200 4.39 13.36 -1.33
N HIS A 201 5.25 13.51 -2.35
CA HIS A 201 5.33 12.56 -3.46
C HIS A 201 5.70 11.16 -2.98
N LYS A 202 6.69 11.05 -2.09
CA LYS A 202 7.07 9.77 -1.49
C LYS A 202 5.89 9.15 -0.74
N MET A 203 5.18 9.92 0.08
CA MET A 203 4.01 9.41 0.82
C MET A 203 2.90 8.92 -0.12
N LEU A 204 2.64 9.61 -1.23
CA LEU A 204 1.65 9.17 -2.23
C LEU A 204 2.09 7.87 -2.93
N LEU A 205 3.37 7.76 -3.32
CA LEU A 205 3.93 6.56 -3.95
C LEU A 205 3.97 5.37 -2.99
N ASP A 206 4.41 5.58 -1.74
CA ASP A 206 4.44 4.56 -0.71
C ASP A 206 3.01 4.07 -0.43
N ALA A 207 2.04 4.98 -0.30
CA ALA A 207 0.64 4.62 -0.08
C ALA A 207 0.09 3.77 -1.24
N PHE A 208 0.43 4.12 -2.48
CA PHE A 208 0.05 3.33 -3.65
C PHE A 208 0.74 1.96 -3.71
N ASN A 209 2.06 1.89 -3.51
CA ASN A 209 2.83 0.64 -3.54
C ASN A 209 2.38 -0.34 -2.43
N MET A 210 2.03 0.21 -1.26
CA MET A 210 1.48 -0.54 -0.13
C MET A 210 0.00 -0.87 -0.28
N ARG A 211 -0.66 -0.46 -1.39
CA ARG A 211 -2.10 -0.64 -1.67
C ARG A 211 -2.99 -0.08 -0.55
N ALA A 212 -2.63 1.08 -0.02
CA ALA A 212 -3.46 1.78 0.94
C ALA A 212 -4.73 2.32 0.28
N SER A 213 -5.84 2.38 1.03
CA SER A 213 -7.09 3.01 0.57
C SER A 213 -7.14 4.50 0.88
N ASP A 214 -6.56 4.89 2.02
CA ASP A 214 -6.60 6.26 2.53
C ASP A 214 -5.25 6.64 3.15
N LEU A 215 -4.84 7.89 2.95
CA LEU A 215 -3.66 8.52 3.50
C LEU A 215 -4.12 9.65 4.43
N HIS A 216 -3.70 9.61 5.69
CA HIS A 216 -4.14 10.52 6.75
C HIS A 216 -2.98 11.36 7.25
N PHE A 217 -3.11 12.68 7.20
CA PHE A 217 -2.23 13.65 7.84
C PHE A 217 -2.94 14.27 9.03
N GLU A 218 -2.43 14.04 10.24
CA GLU A 218 -3.11 14.39 11.49
C GLU A 218 -2.23 15.25 12.40
N PRO A 219 -2.50 16.56 12.52
CA PRO A 219 -1.79 17.43 13.45
C PRO A 219 -2.33 17.31 14.88
N TYR A 220 -1.42 17.21 15.84
CA TYR A 220 -1.67 17.28 17.29
C TYR A 220 -0.79 18.37 17.91
N GLU A 221 -0.96 18.58 19.21
CA GLU A 221 -0.25 19.62 19.97
C GLU A 221 1.28 19.51 19.87
N HIS A 222 1.81 18.29 20.03
CA HIS A 222 3.25 18.02 20.09
C HIS A 222 3.73 16.98 19.07
N GLN A 223 2.86 16.54 18.15
CA GLN A 223 3.23 15.57 17.12
C GLN A 223 2.44 15.83 15.84
N TYR A 224 3.05 15.49 14.71
CA TYR A 224 2.36 15.45 13.42
C TYR A 224 2.58 14.07 12.82
N ARG A 225 1.51 13.30 12.68
CA ARG A 225 1.60 11.90 12.24
C ARG A 225 0.94 11.70 10.89
N VAL A 226 1.52 10.78 10.12
CA VAL A 226 1.00 10.31 8.84
C VAL A 226 0.65 8.84 8.96
N ARG A 227 -0.61 8.49 8.68
CA ARG A 227 -1.12 7.12 8.77
C ARG A 227 -1.71 6.66 7.45
N PHE A 228 -1.45 5.41 7.07
CA PHE A 228 -2.09 4.79 5.90
C PHE A 228 -3.17 3.82 6.39
N ARG A 229 -4.29 3.76 5.68
CA ARG A 229 -5.25 2.66 5.83
C ARG A 229 -4.88 1.55 4.86
N ILE A 230 -4.34 0.45 5.36
CA ILE A 230 -3.92 -0.71 4.55
C ILE A 230 -4.77 -1.89 4.96
N ASP A 231 -5.44 -2.53 3.99
CA ASP A 231 -6.35 -3.66 4.23
C ASP A 231 -7.41 -3.38 5.32
N GLY A 232 -7.84 -2.11 5.45
CA GLY A 232 -8.84 -1.65 6.42
C GLY A 232 -8.28 -1.12 7.75
N GLU A 233 -7.01 -1.40 8.06
CA GLU A 233 -6.36 -1.04 9.33
C GLU A 233 -5.52 0.23 9.19
N LEU A 234 -5.62 1.14 10.17
CA LEU A 234 -4.80 2.36 10.21
C LEU A 234 -3.43 2.07 10.81
N ARG A 235 -2.37 2.40 10.09
CA ARG A 235 -0.98 2.22 10.52
C ARG A 235 -0.21 3.51 10.40
N GLU A 236 0.56 3.83 11.43
CA GLU A 236 1.47 4.98 11.40
C GLU A 236 2.70 4.67 10.55
N ILE A 237 2.98 5.53 9.58
CA ILE A 237 4.06 5.35 8.60
C ILE A 237 5.18 6.36 8.84
N ALA A 238 4.83 7.58 9.23
CA ALA A 238 5.81 8.63 9.49
C ALA A 238 5.28 9.59 10.57
N SER A 239 6.21 10.16 11.34
CA SER A 239 5.94 11.26 12.27
C SER A 239 6.83 12.45 11.92
N PRO A 240 6.51 13.22 10.85
CA PRO A 240 7.28 14.41 10.48
C PRO A 240 7.29 15.50 11.56
N PRO A 241 8.26 16.44 11.52
CA PRO A 241 8.30 17.58 12.43
C PRO A 241 7.04 18.45 12.34
N ILE A 242 6.55 18.97 13.47
CA ILE A 242 5.34 19.82 13.52
C ILE A 242 5.47 21.06 12.63
N ALA A 243 6.69 21.61 12.50
CA ALA A 243 6.97 22.83 11.74
C ALA A 243 6.53 22.74 10.27
N ILE A 244 6.41 21.54 9.69
CA ILE A 244 6.05 21.37 8.29
C ILE A 244 4.54 21.20 8.05
N LYS A 245 3.70 21.16 9.10
CA LYS A 245 2.26 20.87 8.97
C LYS A 245 1.52 21.85 8.07
N ASP A 246 1.79 23.16 8.25
CA ASP A 246 1.07 24.21 7.54
C ASP A 246 1.54 24.31 6.09
N LYS A 247 2.85 24.11 5.85
CA LYS A 247 3.40 24.06 4.49
C LYS A 247 2.89 22.82 3.72
N LEU A 248 2.80 21.65 4.36
CA LEU A 248 2.21 20.45 3.75
C LEU A 248 0.73 20.65 3.43
N ALA A 249 -0.04 21.24 4.34
CA ALA A 249 -1.45 21.55 4.12
C ALA A 249 -1.63 22.49 2.92
N SER A 250 -0.86 23.57 2.85
CA SER A 250 -0.87 24.50 1.70
C SER A 250 -0.50 23.79 0.40
N ARG A 251 0.55 22.95 0.39
CA ARG A 251 0.96 22.24 -0.83
C ARG A 251 -0.10 21.27 -1.32
N ILE A 252 -0.73 20.52 -0.42
CA ILE A 252 -1.83 19.62 -0.77
C ILE A 252 -3.01 20.42 -1.32
N LYS A 253 -3.35 21.58 -0.73
CA LYS A 253 -4.40 22.46 -1.22
C LYS A 253 -4.14 22.99 -2.63
N VAL A 254 -2.91 23.44 -2.92
CA VAL A 254 -2.49 23.89 -4.26
C VAL A 254 -2.76 22.79 -5.30
N ILE A 255 -2.22 21.58 -5.08
CA ILE A 255 -2.32 20.46 -6.03
C ILE A 255 -3.79 20.01 -6.19
N SER A 256 -4.62 20.20 -5.17
CA SER A 256 -6.04 19.83 -5.16
C SER A 256 -6.99 20.94 -5.64
N ARG A 257 -6.46 22.10 -6.04
CA ARG A 257 -7.22 23.31 -6.41
C ARG A 257 -8.16 23.80 -5.31
N LEU A 258 -7.67 23.77 -4.07
CA LEU A 258 -8.37 24.25 -2.88
C LEU A 258 -7.90 25.66 -2.50
N ASP A 259 -8.72 26.40 -1.77
CA ASP A 259 -8.36 27.73 -1.28
C ASP A 259 -7.38 27.62 -0.11
N ILE A 260 -6.15 28.10 -0.34
CA ILE A 260 -5.04 28.07 0.62
C ILE A 260 -5.27 29.08 1.76
N SER A 261 -5.95 30.18 1.46
CA SER A 261 -6.20 31.26 2.42
C SER A 261 -7.25 30.87 3.46
N GLU A 262 -8.22 30.05 3.06
CA GLU A 262 -9.28 29.60 3.94
C GLU A 262 -8.89 28.33 4.69
N LYS A 263 -8.85 28.42 6.03
CA LYS A 263 -8.42 27.33 6.94
C LYS A 263 -9.46 27.00 8.02
N ARG A 264 -10.62 27.66 7.99
CA ARG A 264 -11.64 27.62 9.05
C ARG A 264 -12.87 26.82 8.66
N VAL A 265 -13.00 26.45 7.38
CA VAL A 265 -14.07 25.58 6.89
C VAL A 265 -13.50 24.33 6.21
N PRO A 266 -14.23 23.19 6.24
CA PRO A 266 -13.84 22.02 5.48
C PRO A 266 -13.81 22.28 3.98
N GLN A 267 -12.89 21.63 3.26
CA GLN A 267 -12.78 21.72 1.81
C GLN A 267 -12.59 20.34 1.19
N ASP A 268 -13.16 20.11 0.01
CA ASP A 268 -13.03 18.87 -0.75
C ASP A 268 -12.50 19.17 -2.16
N GLY A 269 -11.47 18.43 -2.56
CA GLY A 269 -10.77 18.59 -3.82
C GLY A 269 -10.46 17.26 -4.47
N LYS A 270 -9.90 17.33 -5.69
CA LYS A 270 -9.40 16.16 -6.42
C LYS A 270 -8.01 16.48 -6.94
N MET A 271 -7.14 15.48 -6.96
CA MET A 271 -5.84 15.57 -7.63
C MET A 271 -5.58 14.29 -8.43
N LYS A 272 -4.66 14.36 -9.40
CA LYS A 272 -4.23 13.21 -10.18
C LYS A 272 -2.72 13.06 -10.09
N LEU A 273 -2.25 11.82 -10.04
CA LEU A 273 -0.83 11.49 -10.13
C LEU A 273 -0.63 10.52 -11.29
N LYS A 274 0.23 10.89 -12.25
CA LYS A 274 0.71 9.95 -13.27
C LYS A 274 1.81 9.09 -12.65
N VAL A 275 1.68 7.77 -12.75
CA VAL A 275 2.66 6.78 -12.29
C VAL A 275 3.06 5.92 -13.49
N GLY A 276 4.10 6.35 -14.19
CA GLY A 276 4.56 5.73 -15.43
C GLY A 276 3.74 6.19 -16.64
N PRO A 277 3.98 5.59 -17.81
CA PRO A 277 3.40 6.08 -19.06
C PRO A 277 1.86 5.92 -19.16
N ASP A 278 1.30 4.83 -18.61
CA ASP A 278 -0.10 4.47 -18.87
C ASP A 278 -1.01 4.48 -17.63
N ARG A 279 -0.51 4.88 -16.46
CA ARG A 279 -1.29 4.80 -15.22
C ARG A 279 -1.49 6.16 -14.58
N VAL A 280 -2.75 6.59 -14.56
CA VAL A 280 -3.20 7.76 -13.80
C VAL A 280 -3.93 7.27 -12.56
N ILE A 281 -3.52 7.78 -11.41
CA ILE A 281 -4.20 7.55 -10.13
C ILE A 281 -4.97 8.81 -9.78
N ASP A 282 -6.27 8.65 -9.54
CA ASP A 282 -7.12 9.72 -9.06
C ASP A 282 -7.11 9.72 -7.53
N PHE A 283 -7.08 10.91 -6.92
CA PHE A 283 -7.20 11.06 -5.48
C PHE A 283 -8.32 12.04 -5.16
N ARG A 284 -9.08 11.73 -4.11
CA ARG A 284 -10.00 12.66 -3.48
C ARG A 284 -9.39 13.17 -2.19
N VAL A 285 -9.39 14.48 -2.02
CA VAL A 285 -8.74 15.16 -0.90
C VAL A 285 -9.81 15.85 -0.08
N SER A 286 -9.75 15.69 1.24
CA SER A 286 -10.63 16.40 2.16
C SER A 286 -9.78 17.03 3.26
N THR A 287 -9.98 18.32 3.50
CA THR A 287 -9.33 19.07 4.59
C THR A 287 -10.38 19.43 5.64
N LEU A 288 -10.03 19.25 6.90
CA LEU A 288 -10.90 19.53 8.04
C LEU A 288 -10.11 20.35 9.08
N PRO A 289 -10.56 21.57 9.42
CA PRO A 289 -9.96 22.35 10.51
C PRO A 289 -10.08 21.60 11.85
N THR A 290 -8.97 21.49 12.58
CA THR A 290 -8.92 20.93 13.95
C THR A 290 -8.18 21.87 14.89
N LEU A 291 -8.17 21.57 16.19
CA LEU A 291 -7.54 22.42 17.22
C LEU A 291 -6.07 22.78 16.92
N PHE A 292 -5.31 21.86 16.32
CA PHE A 292 -3.86 22.01 16.13
C PHE A 292 -3.46 22.19 14.66
N GLY A 293 -4.40 22.44 13.77
CA GLY A 293 -4.17 22.61 12.32
C GLY A 293 -5.20 21.86 11.49
N GLU A 294 -4.96 21.75 10.18
CA GLU A 294 -5.87 21.03 9.29
C GLU A 294 -5.54 19.54 9.26
N LYS A 295 -6.54 18.70 9.58
CA LYS A 295 -6.48 17.27 9.29
C LYS A 295 -6.77 17.09 7.80
N ILE A 296 -5.92 16.33 7.12
CA ILE A 296 -6.10 16.05 5.69
C ILE A 296 -6.23 14.55 5.49
N VAL A 297 -7.23 14.15 4.71
CA VAL A 297 -7.41 12.78 4.28
C VAL A 297 -7.39 12.75 2.76
N ILE A 298 -6.52 11.92 2.20
CA ILE A 298 -6.42 11.67 0.76
C ILE A 298 -6.87 10.23 0.52
N ARG A 299 -7.98 10.04 -0.17
CA ARG A 299 -8.46 8.74 -0.62
C ARG A 299 -7.89 8.41 -1.99
N ILE A 300 -7.31 7.22 -2.11
CA ILE A 300 -6.76 6.71 -3.37
C ILE A 300 -7.89 6.06 -4.15
N LEU A 301 -8.15 6.54 -5.36
CA LEU A 301 -9.12 5.97 -6.29
C LEU A 301 -8.32 5.30 -7.41
N ASP A 302 -8.30 3.97 -7.41
CA ASP A 302 -7.70 3.19 -8.49
C ASP A 302 -8.80 2.77 -9.48
N PRO A 303 -8.85 3.35 -10.70
CA PRO A 303 -9.87 3.01 -11.69
C PRO A 303 -9.84 1.54 -12.12
N SER A 304 -8.69 0.86 -11.97
CA SER A 304 -8.58 -0.56 -12.32
C SER A 304 -9.42 -1.47 -11.43
N SER A 305 -9.79 -1.02 -10.22
CA SER A 305 -10.68 -1.76 -9.33
C SER A 305 -12.09 -1.95 -9.90
N ALA A 306 -12.60 -1.02 -10.72
CA ALA A 306 -13.91 -1.19 -11.37
C ALA A 306 -13.93 -2.30 -12.43
N LYS A 307 -12.76 -2.71 -12.94
CA LYS A 307 -12.62 -3.81 -13.91
C LYS A 307 -12.52 -5.19 -13.25
N LEU A 308 -12.70 -5.28 -11.93
CA LEU A 308 -12.76 -6.56 -11.23
C LEU A 308 -13.96 -7.35 -11.75
N GLY A 309 -13.66 -8.48 -12.41
CA GLY A 309 -14.66 -9.46 -12.79
C GLY A 309 -15.29 -10.13 -11.57
N ILE A 310 -16.47 -10.72 -11.75
CA ILE A 310 -17.23 -11.37 -10.67
C ILE A 310 -16.43 -12.45 -9.95
N ASP A 311 -15.55 -13.17 -10.65
CA ASP A 311 -14.68 -14.19 -10.06
C ASP A 311 -13.69 -13.64 -9.05
N ALA A 312 -13.26 -12.38 -9.23
CA ALA A 312 -12.29 -11.74 -8.36
C ALA A 312 -12.91 -11.19 -7.07
N LEU A 313 -14.24 -11.06 -7.00
CA LEU A 313 -14.96 -10.66 -5.78
C LEU A 313 -14.91 -11.74 -4.70
N GLY A 314 -14.77 -13.01 -5.10
CA GLY A 314 -14.64 -14.13 -4.18
C GLY A 314 -15.97 -14.66 -3.67
N TYR A 315 -17.04 -14.59 -4.46
CA TYR A 315 -18.25 -15.37 -4.20
C TYR A 315 -17.95 -16.87 -4.28
N GLU A 316 -18.56 -17.63 -3.39
CA GLU A 316 -18.73 -19.07 -3.51
C GLU A 316 -19.59 -19.41 -4.73
N PRO A 317 -19.44 -20.62 -5.33
CA PRO A 317 -20.16 -20.97 -6.55
C PRO A 317 -21.69 -20.84 -6.46
N GLU A 318 -22.29 -21.26 -5.35
CA GLU A 318 -23.74 -21.22 -5.14
C GLU A 318 -24.26 -19.79 -5.01
N GLU A 319 -23.56 -18.97 -4.23
CA GLU A 319 -23.84 -17.56 -3.98
C GLU A 319 -23.66 -16.73 -5.26
N LYS A 320 -22.62 -17.03 -6.05
CA LYS A 320 -22.39 -16.43 -7.36
C LYS A 320 -23.54 -16.74 -8.30
N GLU A 321 -23.97 -17.99 -8.37
CA GLU A 321 -25.07 -18.42 -9.23
C GLU A 321 -26.38 -17.70 -8.85
N ARG A 322 -26.71 -17.62 -7.55
CA ARG A 322 -27.87 -16.87 -7.06
C ARG A 322 -27.85 -15.40 -7.49
N LEU A 323 -26.69 -14.74 -7.40
CA LEU A 323 -26.53 -13.36 -7.86
C LEU A 323 -26.70 -13.24 -9.38
N LEU A 324 -26.05 -14.11 -10.16
CA LEU A 324 -26.13 -14.11 -11.63
C LEU A 324 -27.56 -14.33 -12.13
N GLN A 325 -28.30 -15.24 -11.50
CA GLN A 325 -29.71 -15.47 -11.78
C GLN A 325 -30.53 -14.22 -11.49
N ALA A 326 -30.31 -13.55 -10.35
CA ALA A 326 -31.06 -12.35 -10.00
C ALA A 326 -30.80 -11.18 -10.95
N ILE A 327 -29.55 -10.88 -11.31
CA ILE A 327 -29.23 -9.77 -12.23
C ILE A 327 -29.70 -10.02 -13.66
N SER A 328 -29.96 -11.29 -14.03
CA SER A 328 -30.48 -11.64 -15.35
C SER A 328 -31.99 -11.40 -15.49
N ARG A 329 -32.69 -11.11 -14.39
CA ARG A 329 -34.13 -10.83 -14.43
C ARG A 329 -34.40 -9.49 -15.13
N PRO A 330 -35.50 -9.39 -15.90
CA PRO A 330 -35.84 -8.16 -16.61
C PRO A 330 -36.18 -7.01 -15.66
N TYR A 331 -36.73 -7.32 -14.47
CA TYR A 331 -37.11 -6.33 -13.48
C TYR A 331 -37.05 -6.91 -12.06
N GLY A 332 -37.07 -6.00 -11.09
CA GLY A 332 -36.99 -6.30 -9.66
C GLY A 332 -35.91 -5.48 -8.97
N MET A 333 -35.86 -5.55 -7.65
CA MET A 333 -34.90 -4.82 -6.83
C MET A 333 -33.86 -5.74 -6.21
N ILE A 334 -32.59 -5.42 -6.44
CA ILE A 334 -31.42 -6.09 -5.83
C ILE A 334 -30.77 -5.12 -4.86
N LEU A 335 -30.65 -5.56 -3.61
CA LEU A 335 -30.08 -4.76 -2.53
C LEU A 335 -28.73 -5.33 -2.11
N VAL A 336 -27.71 -4.49 -2.15
CA VAL A 336 -26.37 -4.80 -1.64
C VAL A 336 -26.17 -4.08 -0.32
N THR A 337 -25.96 -4.82 0.77
CA THR A 337 -25.94 -4.28 2.12
C THR A 337 -24.66 -4.57 2.87
N GLY A 338 -24.38 -3.73 3.86
CA GLY A 338 -23.20 -3.84 4.70
C GLY A 338 -22.71 -2.48 5.19
N PRO A 339 -21.78 -2.46 6.16
CA PRO A 339 -21.21 -1.24 6.68
C PRO A 339 -20.37 -0.50 5.63
N THR A 340 -19.90 0.70 5.98
CA THR A 340 -18.97 1.46 5.14
C THR A 340 -17.68 0.65 4.91
N GLY A 341 -17.16 0.69 3.68
CA GLY A 341 -15.92 -0.03 3.34
C GLY A 341 -16.06 -1.53 3.14
N SER A 342 -17.28 -2.08 3.17
CA SER A 342 -17.55 -3.51 2.89
C SER A 342 -17.50 -3.88 1.40
N GLY A 343 -17.27 -2.92 0.50
CA GLY A 343 -17.11 -3.16 -0.95
C GLY A 343 -18.41 -3.09 -1.77
N LYS A 344 -19.49 -2.50 -1.24
CA LYS A 344 -20.81 -2.46 -1.91
C LYS A 344 -20.76 -1.87 -3.31
N THR A 345 -20.11 -0.72 -3.46
CA THR A 345 -19.94 -0.03 -4.75
C THR A 345 -19.20 -0.90 -5.75
N VAL A 346 -18.16 -1.62 -5.33
CA VAL A 346 -17.41 -2.54 -6.19
C VAL A 346 -18.31 -3.69 -6.65
N SER A 347 -19.06 -4.31 -5.75
CA SER A 347 -20.03 -5.35 -6.11
C SER A 347 -21.06 -4.86 -7.12
N LEU A 348 -21.63 -3.66 -6.90
CA LEU A 348 -22.60 -3.05 -7.80
C LEU A 348 -22.00 -2.75 -9.17
N TYR A 349 -20.81 -2.14 -9.22
CA TYR A 349 -20.13 -1.83 -10.48
C TYR A 349 -19.77 -3.09 -11.26
N THR A 350 -19.38 -4.19 -10.59
CA THR A 350 -19.20 -5.48 -11.25
C THR A 350 -20.50 -5.99 -11.86
N CYS A 351 -21.64 -5.87 -11.17
CA CYS A 351 -22.95 -6.23 -11.73
C CYS A 351 -23.30 -5.36 -12.93
N LEU A 352 -23.14 -4.05 -12.83
CA LEU A 352 -23.40 -3.11 -13.93
C LEU A 352 -22.54 -3.42 -15.15
N ASN A 353 -21.25 -3.73 -14.97
CA ASN A 353 -20.36 -4.10 -16.07
C ASN A 353 -20.77 -5.41 -16.78
N LEU A 354 -21.35 -6.37 -16.06
CA LEU A 354 -21.91 -7.59 -16.68
C LEU A 354 -23.15 -7.31 -17.54
N LEU A 355 -23.92 -6.29 -17.15
CA LEU A 355 -25.17 -5.89 -17.81
C LEU A 355 -24.96 -4.83 -18.90
N ASN A 356 -23.82 -4.14 -18.89
CA ASN A 356 -23.44 -3.10 -19.83
C ASN A 356 -23.23 -3.67 -21.23
N LYS A 357 -24.31 -3.69 -22.01
CA LYS A 357 -24.38 -4.19 -23.38
C LYS A 357 -24.92 -3.06 -24.27
N PRO A 358 -24.56 -2.99 -25.56
CA PRO A 358 -24.98 -1.88 -26.44
C PRO A 358 -26.49 -1.64 -26.54
N GLY A 359 -27.32 -2.65 -26.27
CA GLY A 359 -28.78 -2.55 -26.31
C GLY A 359 -29.44 -2.38 -24.93
N VAL A 360 -28.69 -2.00 -23.89
CA VAL A 360 -29.20 -1.84 -22.52
C VAL A 360 -28.87 -0.43 -22.03
N ASN A 361 -29.89 0.35 -21.67
CA ASN A 361 -29.75 1.69 -21.13
C ASN A 361 -29.61 1.64 -19.60
N ILE A 362 -28.46 2.04 -19.08
CA ILE A 362 -28.15 2.03 -17.64
C ILE A 362 -28.00 3.46 -17.14
N ALA A 363 -28.77 3.81 -16.11
CA ALA A 363 -28.70 5.11 -15.43
C ALA A 363 -28.37 4.94 -13.94
N THR A 364 -27.43 5.74 -13.42
CA THR A 364 -27.05 5.70 -11.99
C THR A 364 -27.16 7.07 -11.34
N ALA A 365 -27.62 7.12 -10.09
CA ALA A 365 -27.54 8.29 -9.22
C ALA A 365 -26.63 7.97 -8.03
N GLU A 366 -25.57 8.76 -7.82
CA GLU A 366 -24.50 8.46 -6.86
C GLU A 366 -24.03 9.70 -6.10
N ASP A 367 -23.51 9.55 -4.88
CA ASP A 367 -23.07 10.66 -4.02
C ASP A 367 -21.64 10.45 -3.45
N PRO A 368 -20.60 10.85 -4.19
CA PRO A 368 -20.52 11.01 -5.65
C PRO A 368 -20.10 9.69 -6.33
N SER A 369 -20.13 9.64 -7.65
CA SER A 369 -19.54 8.56 -8.44
C SER A 369 -18.03 8.49 -8.22
N GLU A 370 -17.56 7.31 -7.79
CA GLU A 370 -16.15 7.11 -7.42
C GLU A 370 -15.28 6.75 -8.63
N ILE A 371 -15.83 5.99 -9.59
CA ILE A 371 -15.11 5.53 -10.78
C ILE A 371 -16.02 5.71 -12.00
N ASN A 372 -15.44 6.23 -13.07
CA ASN A 372 -16.13 6.36 -14.36
C ASN A 372 -16.35 4.97 -14.98
N LEU A 373 -17.59 4.66 -15.32
CA LEU A 373 -18.01 3.43 -16.00
C LEU A 373 -18.41 3.75 -17.45
N PRO A 374 -17.52 3.51 -18.44
CA PRO A 374 -17.86 3.72 -19.84
C PRO A 374 -19.10 2.92 -20.26
N GLY A 375 -20.06 3.58 -20.92
CA GLY A 375 -21.33 2.96 -21.34
C GLY A 375 -22.45 3.06 -20.29
N VAL A 376 -22.19 3.64 -19.12
CA VAL A 376 -23.18 3.87 -18.07
C VAL A 376 -23.41 5.38 -17.88
N ASN A 377 -24.67 5.81 -17.82
CA ASN A 377 -25.02 7.21 -17.58
C ASN A 377 -24.99 7.52 -16.07
N GLN A 378 -23.85 8.00 -15.56
CA GLN A 378 -23.66 8.28 -14.13
C GLN A 378 -23.98 9.72 -13.76
N VAL A 379 -24.92 9.93 -12.84
CA VAL A 379 -25.32 11.23 -12.30
C VAL A 379 -24.80 11.39 -10.87
N ASN A 380 -24.08 12.49 -10.63
CA ASN A 380 -23.70 12.90 -9.29
C ASN A 380 -24.83 13.68 -8.61
N VAL A 381 -25.18 13.29 -7.39
CA VAL A 381 -26.07 14.06 -6.51
C VAL A 381 -25.44 15.42 -6.23
N ASN A 382 -26.28 16.46 -6.27
CA ASN A 382 -25.87 17.83 -5.97
C ASN A 382 -26.99 18.51 -5.18
N ASP A 383 -26.95 18.35 -3.85
CA ASP A 383 -27.94 18.92 -2.95
C ASP A 383 -28.00 20.45 -3.03
N LYS A 384 -26.87 21.12 -3.25
CA LYS A 384 -26.82 22.59 -3.40
C LYS A 384 -27.60 23.09 -4.60
N ALA A 385 -27.62 22.31 -5.68
CA ALA A 385 -28.41 22.60 -6.88
C ALA A 385 -29.82 21.98 -6.84
N GLY A 386 -30.17 21.25 -5.78
CA GLY A 386 -31.45 20.54 -5.65
C GLY A 386 -31.54 19.21 -6.42
N LEU A 387 -30.43 18.69 -6.95
CA LEU A 387 -30.37 17.40 -7.63
C LEU A 387 -30.17 16.27 -6.61
N THR A 388 -31.23 15.89 -5.91
CA THR A 388 -31.23 14.78 -4.93
C THR A 388 -31.42 13.42 -5.60
N PHE A 389 -31.21 12.32 -4.85
CA PHE A 389 -31.51 10.96 -5.33
C PHE A 389 -32.95 10.85 -5.88
N ALA A 390 -33.95 11.24 -5.09
CA ALA A 390 -35.35 11.18 -5.50
C ALA A 390 -35.64 11.96 -6.80
N VAL A 391 -35.03 13.13 -6.98
CA VAL A 391 -35.18 13.96 -8.20
C VAL A 391 -34.53 13.28 -9.41
N ALA A 392 -33.33 12.72 -9.24
CA ALA A 392 -32.64 11.97 -10.28
C ALA A 392 -33.46 10.74 -10.71
N LEU A 393 -33.94 9.94 -9.76
CA LEU A 393 -34.77 8.75 -10.03
C LEU A 393 -36.06 9.10 -10.79
N LYS A 394 -36.79 10.14 -10.35
CA LYS A 394 -37.99 10.61 -11.08
C LYS A 394 -37.67 11.03 -12.51
N SER A 395 -36.46 11.50 -12.75
CA SER A 395 -36.01 11.91 -14.08
C SER A 395 -35.61 10.72 -14.93
N PHE A 396 -34.96 9.70 -14.35
CA PHE A 396 -34.63 8.44 -15.02
C PHE A 396 -35.86 7.76 -15.60
N LEU A 397 -37.00 7.76 -14.91
CA LEU A 397 -38.25 7.18 -15.44
C LEU A 397 -38.77 7.85 -16.73
N ARG A 398 -38.18 8.99 -17.16
CA ARG A 398 -38.45 9.65 -18.45
C ARG A 398 -37.26 9.58 -19.42
N GLN A 399 -36.25 8.79 -19.11
CA GLN A 399 -35.04 8.59 -19.91
C GLN A 399 -34.97 7.19 -20.54
N ASP A 400 -36.08 6.44 -20.46
CA ASP A 400 -36.17 5.07 -21.01
C ASP A 400 -35.06 4.11 -20.53
N PRO A 401 -34.77 4.00 -19.22
CA PRO A 401 -33.74 3.10 -18.71
C PRO A 401 -34.25 1.66 -18.64
N ASP A 402 -33.39 0.69 -18.91
CA ASP A 402 -33.64 -0.72 -18.58
C ASP A 402 -33.23 -1.02 -17.13
N ILE A 403 -32.12 -0.40 -16.72
CA ILE A 403 -31.49 -0.63 -15.41
C ILE A 403 -31.26 0.70 -14.71
N ILE A 404 -31.66 0.77 -13.45
CA ILE A 404 -31.46 1.92 -12.58
C ILE A 404 -30.59 1.51 -11.39
N MET A 405 -29.51 2.24 -11.14
CA MET A 405 -28.73 2.10 -9.91
C MET A 405 -28.87 3.35 -9.04
N VAL A 406 -29.18 3.13 -7.77
CA VAL A 406 -29.28 4.17 -6.76
C VAL A 406 -28.19 3.93 -5.74
N GLY A 407 -27.25 4.86 -5.60
CA GLY A 407 -26.06 4.69 -4.77
C GLY A 407 -26.39 4.19 -3.37
N GLU A 408 -27.45 4.73 -2.78
CA GLU A 408 -28.01 4.25 -1.52
C GLU A 408 -29.46 4.70 -1.30
N ILE A 409 -30.20 3.93 -0.49
CA ILE A 409 -31.53 4.31 0.00
C ILE A 409 -31.39 4.75 1.47
N ARG A 410 -31.53 6.06 1.71
CA ARG A 410 -31.47 6.67 3.05
C ARG A 410 -32.85 6.98 3.64
N ASP A 411 -33.83 7.25 2.80
CA ASP A 411 -35.14 7.79 3.16
C ASP A 411 -36.29 7.07 2.42
N LEU A 412 -37.50 7.30 2.92
CA LEU A 412 -38.73 6.71 2.39
C LEU A 412 -39.03 7.17 0.96
N GLU A 413 -38.75 8.42 0.60
CA GLU A 413 -39.08 8.94 -0.73
C GLU A 413 -38.26 8.22 -1.81
N THR A 414 -36.94 8.14 -1.60
CA THR A 414 -36.02 7.43 -2.49
C THR A 414 -36.40 5.95 -2.58
N ALA A 415 -36.76 5.32 -1.46
CA ALA A 415 -37.19 3.92 -1.43
C ALA A 415 -38.49 3.67 -2.19
N ASP A 416 -39.51 4.52 -2.00
CA ASP A 416 -40.82 4.41 -2.65
C ASP A 416 -40.71 4.52 -4.17
N ILE A 417 -39.91 5.48 -4.67
CA ILE A 417 -39.68 5.63 -6.11
C ILE A 417 -38.90 4.43 -6.67
N SER A 418 -37.90 3.94 -5.93
CA SER A 418 -37.12 2.76 -6.33
C SER A 418 -37.99 1.51 -6.44
N ILE A 419 -38.92 1.32 -5.50
CA ILE A 419 -39.86 0.19 -5.52
C ILE A 419 -40.83 0.32 -6.68
N LYS A 420 -41.39 1.51 -6.91
CA LYS A 420 -42.27 1.76 -8.05
C LYS A 420 -41.56 1.46 -9.37
N ALA A 421 -40.32 1.91 -9.53
CA ALA A 421 -39.51 1.61 -10.72
C ALA A 421 -39.34 0.08 -10.92
N ALA A 422 -39.04 -0.65 -9.84
CA ALA A 422 -38.92 -2.10 -9.89
C ALA A 422 -40.25 -2.79 -10.27
N GLN A 423 -41.38 -2.29 -9.75
CA GLN A 423 -42.72 -2.81 -10.07
C GLN A 423 -43.18 -2.46 -11.49
N THR A 424 -42.68 -1.36 -12.07
CA THR A 424 -43.01 -0.92 -13.43
C THR A 424 -42.06 -1.46 -14.50
N GLY A 425 -41.31 -2.53 -14.20
CA GLY A 425 -40.54 -3.28 -15.19
C GLY A 425 -39.07 -2.90 -15.30
N HIS A 426 -38.49 -2.18 -14.34
CA HIS A 426 -37.07 -1.86 -14.32
C HIS A 426 -36.29 -2.79 -13.40
N LEU A 427 -35.04 -3.09 -13.74
CA LEU A 427 -34.11 -3.70 -12.79
C LEU A 427 -33.45 -2.59 -11.96
N VAL A 428 -33.67 -2.62 -10.65
CA VAL A 428 -33.17 -1.60 -9.71
C VAL A 428 -32.10 -2.20 -8.82
N LEU A 429 -30.91 -1.59 -8.82
CA LEU A 429 -29.82 -1.95 -7.91
C LEU A 429 -29.61 -0.83 -6.90
N SER A 430 -29.49 -1.16 -5.62
CA SER A 430 -29.18 -0.15 -4.61
C SER A 430 -28.43 -0.70 -3.40
N THR A 431 -28.03 0.20 -2.50
CA THR A 431 -27.40 -0.15 -1.24
C THR A 431 -28.18 0.29 -0.01
N LEU A 432 -28.04 -0.49 1.06
CA LEU A 432 -28.46 -0.11 2.41
C LEU A 432 -27.35 -0.40 3.42
N HIS A 433 -27.40 0.32 4.54
CA HIS A 433 -26.50 0.13 5.68
C HIS A 433 -27.16 -0.75 6.75
N THR A 434 -27.18 -2.07 6.51
CA THR A 434 -27.61 -3.08 7.49
C THR A 434 -26.50 -4.09 7.76
N ASN A 435 -26.67 -4.85 8.85
CA ASN A 435 -25.65 -5.80 9.29
C ASN A 435 -25.73 -7.14 8.55
N ASP A 436 -26.93 -7.58 8.16
CA ASP A 436 -27.16 -8.85 7.48
C ASP A 436 -28.36 -8.74 6.50
N ALA A 437 -28.60 -9.79 5.72
CA ALA A 437 -29.66 -9.79 4.73
C ALA A 437 -31.07 -9.78 5.37
N PRO A 438 -31.40 -10.61 6.38
CA PRO A 438 -32.71 -10.59 7.03
C PRO A 438 -33.11 -9.24 7.66
N THR A 439 -32.20 -8.60 8.38
CA THR A 439 -32.43 -7.29 9.04
C THR A 439 -32.64 -6.16 8.04
N THR A 440 -32.22 -6.33 6.78
CA THR A 440 -32.49 -5.39 5.69
C THR A 440 -33.98 -5.19 5.47
N LEU A 441 -34.76 -6.27 5.50
CA LEU A 441 -36.22 -6.22 5.34
C LEU A 441 -36.88 -5.46 6.52
N THR A 442 -36.39 -5.67 7.74
CA THR A 442 -36.82 -4.90 8.91
C THR A 442 -36.46 -3.42 8.78
N ARG A 443 -35.28 -3.08 8.27
CA ARG A 443 -34.89 -1.69 8.01
C ARG A 443 -35.83 -1.03 7.00
N MET A 444 -36.18 -1.73 5.91
CA MET A 444 -37.15 -1.24 4.92
C MET A 444 -38.52 -0.95 5.53
N ARG A 445 -39.05 -1.86 6.38
CA ARG A 445 -40.30 -1.63 7.12
C ARG A 445 -40.19 -0.43 8.06
N ASN A 446 -39.10 -0.31 8.80
CA ASN A 446 -38.88 0.82 9.72
C ASN A 446 -38.77 2.17 9.01
N MET A 447 -38.39 2.20 7.73
CA MET A 447 -38.45 3.42 6.91
C MET A 447 -39.88 3.80 6.49
N GLY A 448 -40.86 2.91 6.68
CA GLY A 448 -42.27 3.14 6.31
C GLY A 448 -42.71 2.43 5.04
N ILE A 449 -41.91 1.51 4.51
CA ILE A 449 -42.26 0.74 3.31
C ILE A 449 -43.22 -0.38 3.69
N ALA A 450 -44.38 -0.44 3.01
CA ALA A 450 -45.37 -1.48 3.25
C ALA A 450 -44.84 -2.89 2.90
N PRO A 451 -45.12 -3.94 3.70
CA PRO A 451 -44.61 -5.29 3.46
C PRO A 451 -44.94 -5.86 2.07
N PHE A 452 -46.14 -5.58 1.56
CA PHE A 452 -46.55 -5.98 0.20
C PHE A 452 -45.63 -5.41 -0.89
N ASN A 453 -45.20 -4.15 -0.74
CA ASN A 453 -44.30 -3.50 -1.68
C ASN A 453 -42.91 -4.13 -1.64
N ILE A 454 -42.43 -4.51 -0.45
CA ILE A 454 -41.15 -5.23 -0.30
C ILE A 454 -41.23 -6.60 -0.96
N ALA A 455 -42.25 -7.40 -0.62
CA ALA A 455 -42.42 -8.77 -1.10
C ALA A 455 -42.57 -8.86 -2.63
N SER A 456 -43.21 -7.86 -3.25
CA SER A 456 -43.44 -7.83 -4.71
C SER A 456 -42.28 -7.26 -5.52
N SER A 457 -41.38 -6.49 -4.91
CA SER A 457 -40.31 -5.77 -5.63
C SER A 457 -38.91 -6.31 -5.37
N VAL A 458 -38.57 -6.69 -4.14
CA VAL A 458 -37.22 -7.13 -3.79
C VAL A 458 -37.05 -8.59 -4.19
N ILE A 459 -36.04 -8.87 -5.02
CA ILE A 459 -35.77 -10.22 -5.56
C ILE A 459 -34.52 -10.86 -4.94
N LEU A 460 -33.57 -10.04 -4.49
CA LEU A 460 -32.32 -10.50 -3.89
C LEU A 460 -31.78 -9.47 -2.90
N ILE A 461 -31.30 -9.96 -1.76
CA ILE A 461 -30.52 -9.16 -0.81
C ILE A 461 -29.16 -9.83 -0.63
N THR A 462 -28.09 -9.10 -0.89
CA THR A 462 -26.71 -9.53 -0.65
C THR A 462 -26.14 -8.71 0.50
N ALA A 463 -25.91 -9.32 1.65
CA ALA A 463 -25.12 -8.70 2.70
C ALA A 463 -23.64 -9.06 2.52
N GLN A 464 -22.74 -8.09 2.73
CA GLN A 464 -21.31 -8.30 2.52
C GLN A 464 -20.41 -7.75 3.64
N ARG A 465 -19.26 -8.39 3.80
CA ARG A 465 -18.11 -7.97 4.60
C ARG A 465 -16.83 -8.18 3.81
N LEU A 466 -15.78 -7.45 4.20
CA LEU A 466 -14.42 -7.72 3.75
C LEU A 466 -13.60 -8.15 4.95
N ALA A 467 -13.02 -9.34 4.85
CA ALA A 467 -12.03 -9.86 5.80
C ALA A 467 -10.63 -9.72 5.19
N ARG A 468 -9.61 -9.60 6.02
CA ARG A 468 -8.21 -9.68 5.57
C ARG A 468 -7.89 -11.08 5.08
N ARG A 469 -7.16 -11.16 3.97
CA ARG A 469 -6.75 -12.44 3.36
C ARG A 469 -5.41 -12.88 3.95
N LEU A 470 -5.33 -14.13 4.39
CA LEU A 470 -4.08 -14.70 4.89
C LEU A 470 -3.01 -14.69 3.80
N CYS A 471 -1.78 -14.36 4.20
CA CYS A 471 -0.65 -14.36 3.31
C CYS A 471 -0.37 -15.79 2.80
N PRO A 472 -0.35 -16.03 1.48
CA PRO A 472 -0.11 -17.37 0.95
C PRO A 472 1.32 -17.87 1.20
N VAL A 473 2.26 -16.97 1.51
CA VAL A 473 3.69 -17.30 1.71
C VAL A 473 3.98 -17.72 3.15
N CYS A 474 3.33 -17.11 4.14
CA CYS A 474 3.67 -17.31 5.55
C CYS A 474 2.55 -17.87 6.43
N LYS A 475 1.34 -18.11 5.90
CA LYS A 475 0.29 -18.73 6.70
C LYS A 475 0.75 -20.09 7.21
N ALA A 476 0.40 -20.41 8.46
CA ALA A 476 0.71 -21.69 9.09
C ALA A 476 -0.57 -22.35 9.59
N PRO A 477 -0.62 -23.69 9.69
CA PRO A 477 -1.71 -24.39 10.37
C PRO A 477 -1.95 -23.80 11.76
N ALA A 478 -3.22 -23.57 12.07
CA ALA A 478 -3.66 -23.15 13.39
C ALA A 478 -4.07 -24.38 14.20
N ASP A 479 -3.65 -24.41 15.46
CA ASP A 479 -4.10 -25.41 16.43
C ASP A 479 -5.18 -24.74 17.29
N ILE A 480 -6.44 -24.86 16.87
CA ILE A 480 -7.60 -24.28 17.55
C ILE A 480 -8.33 -25.41 18.27
N PRO A 481 -8.59 -25.30 19.59
CA PRO A 481 -9.34 -26.30 20.33
C PRO A 481 -10.72 -26.58 19.70
N HIS A 482 -11.15 -27.84 19.74
CA HIS A 482 -12.45 -28.26 19.18
C HIS A 482 -13.63 -27.44 19.73
N GLU A 483 -13.66 -27.21 21.04
CA GLU A 483 -14.70 -26.39 21.70
C GLU A 483 -14.77 -24.97 21.13
N ALA A 484 -13.63 -24.34 20.87
CA ALA A 484 -13.57 -22.99 20.30
C ALA A 484 -14.03 -22.96 18.83
N MET A 485 -13.86 -24.06 18.09
CA MET A 485 -14.36 -24.19 16.71
C MET A 485 -15.90 -24.33 16.69
N VAL A 486 -16.46 -25.10 17.61
CA VAL A 486 -17.92 -25.22 17.78
C VAL A 486 -18.52 -23.88 18.23
N GLU A 487 -17.91 -23.21 19.21
CA GLU A 487 -18.32 -21.88 19.67
C GLU A 487 -18.25 -20.83 18.55
N ALA A 488 -17.22 -20.91 17.69
CA ALA A 488 -17.10 -20.03 16.54
C ALA A 488 -18.23 -20.22 15.51
N GLY A 489 -18.92 -21.37 15.51
CA GLY A 489 -20.09 -21.68 14.67
C GLY A 489 -19.89 -22.80 13.66
N TYR A 490 -18.84 -23.62 13.77
CA TYR A 490 -18.72 -24.83 12.94
C TYR A 490 -19.68 -25.94 13.43
N PRO A 491 -20.35 -26.67 12.51
CA PRO A 491 -21.07 -27.88 12.88
C PRO A 491 -20.11 -28.93 13.46
N GLU A 492 -20.51 -29.66 14.50
CA GLU A 492 -19.68 -30.75 15.05
C GLU A 492 -19.36 -31.81 14.00
N GLU A 493 -20.32 -32.11 13.12
CA GLU A 493 -20.16 -33.04 12.00
C GLU A 493 -19.09 -32.62 10.98
N ASP A 494 -18.82 -31.31 10.88
CA ASP A 494 -17.80 -30.75 10.00
C ASP A 494 -16.40 -30.85 10.60
N LEU A 495 -16.26 -31.14 11.90
CA LEU A 495 -14.98 -31.17 12.64
C LEU A 495 -14.41 -32.61 12.72
N ASP A 496 -14.36 -33.29 11.57
CA ASP A 496 -13.89 -34.68 11.42
C ASP A 496 -12.36 -34.83 11.28
N GLY A 497 -11.63 -33.72 11.26
CA GLY A 497 -10.17 -33.69 11.05
C GLY A 497 -9.73 -33.78 9.58
N SER A 498 -10.65 -33.72 8.61
CA SER A 498 -10.34 -33.74 7.17
C SER A 498 -9.71 -32.44 6.64
N TRP A 499 -9.75 -31.36 7.43
CA TRP A 499 -9.23 -30.04 7.07
C TRP A 499 -8.60 -29.35 8.28
N VAL A 500 -7.83 -28.28 8.01
CA VAL A 500 -7.15 -27.49 9.03
C VAL A 500 -7.32 -26.00 8.75
N THR A 501 -7.51 -25.22 9.82
CA THR A 501 -7.52 -23.76 9.75
C THR A 501 -6.11 -23.20 9.72
N TYR A 502 -5.97 -21.94 9.33
CA TYR A 502 -4.68 -21.28 9.23
C TYR A 502 -4.67 -19.99 10.05
N ARG A 503 -3.50 -19.65 10.59
CA ARG A 503 -3.24 -18.43 11.35
C ARG A 503 -2.22 -17.53 10.65
N PRO A 504 -2.26 -16.21 10.89
CA PRO A 504 -1.23 -15.30 10.41
C PRO A 504 0.10 -15.52 11.15
N VAL A 505 1.22 -15.44 10.43
CA VAL A 505 2.59 -15.49 11.01
C VAL A 505 3.32 -14.17 10.80
N GLY A 506 3.36 -13.69 9.55
CA GLY A 506 4.11 -12.49 9.17
C GLY A 506 5.40 -12.83 8.41
N CYS A 507 5.64 -12.07 7.35
CA CYS A 507 6.87 -12.11 6.54
C CYS A 507 7.05 -10.75 5.85
N SER A 508 8.20 -10.55 5.20
CA SER A 508 8.53 -9.31 4.47
C SER A 508 7.57 -8.99 3.31
N ALA A 509 6.84 -9.97 2.80
CA ALA A 509 5.94 -9.80 1.65
C ALA A 509 4.48 -9.45 2.02
N CYS A 510 4.17 -9.33 3.33
CA CYS A 510 2.82 -9.16 3.85
C CYS A 510 2.77 -8.17 5.01
N ASN A 511 1.56 -7.91 5.49
CA ASN A 511 1.28 -6.97 6.55
C ASN A 511 0.73 -7.74 7.77
N ASN A 512 1.61 -8.09 8.72
CA ASN A 512 1.28 -8.91 9.91
C ASN A 512 0.57 -10.23 9.56
N GLY A 513 1.02 -10.92 8.51
CA GLY A 513 0.47 -12.20 8.10
C GLY A 513 -0.73 -12.12 7.15
N TYR A 514 -1.17 -10.91 6.79
CA TYR A 514 -2.26 -10.67 5.83
C TYR A 514 -1.77 -9.93 4.58
N LYS A 515 -2.41 -10.18 3.44
CA LYS A 515 -2.15 -9.46 2.20
C LYS A 515 -3.41 -9.39 1.34
N GLY A 516 -4.00 -8.20 1.26
CA GLY A 516 -5.25 -7.99 0.55
C GLY A 516 -6.47 -8.43 1.35
N ARG A 517 -7.63 -8.42 0.70
CA ARG A 517 -8.93 -8.70 1.31
C ARG A 517 -9.68 -9.78 0.55
N VAL A 518 -10.61 -10.43 1.24
CA VAL A 518 -11.54 -11.42 0.69
C VAL A 518 -12.97 -11.02 1.07
N GLY A 519 -13.90 -11.18 0.12
CA GLY A 519 -15.31 -10.95 0.34
C GLY A 519 -15.97 -12.11 1.10
N ILE A 520 -16.85 -11.76 2.03
CA ILE A 520 -17.76 -12.67 2.72
C ILE A 520 -19.17 -12.21 2.37
N TYR A 521 -19.97 -13.13 1.82
CA TYR A 521 -21.27 -12.81 1.25
C TYR A 521 -22.36 -13.69 1.86
N GLN A 522 -23.48 -13.06 2.19
CA GLN A 522 -24.76 -13.71 2.44
C GLN A 522 -25.70 -13.29 1.31
N VAL A 523 -25.89 -14.20 0.34
CA VAL A 523 -26.73 -13.96 -0.84
C VAL A 523 -28.09 -14.64 -0.62
N MET A 524 -29.10 -13.83 -0.30
CA MET A 524 -30.43 -14.26 0.10
C MET A 524 -31.48 -13.88 -0.97
N PRO A 525 -31.89 -14.82 -1.84
CA PRO A 525 -33.03 -14.63 -2.73
C PRO A 525 -34.32 -14.44 -1.94
N ILE A 526 -35.25 -13.64 -2.47
CA ILE A 526 -36.59 -13.52 -1.88
C ILE A 526 -37.51 -14.54 -2.55
N THR A 527 -37.62 -15.71 -1.92
CA THR A 527 -38.48 -16.83 -2.35
C THR A 527 -39.94 -16.60 -1.99
N GLU A 528 -40.86 -17.42 -2.53
CA GLU A 528 -42.29 -17.36 -2.19
C GLU A 528 -42.54 -17.59 -0.68
N ASP A 529 -41.74 -18.45 -0.04
CA ASP A 529 -41.85 -18.70 1.41
C ASP A 529 -41.44 -17.47 2.21
N LEU A 530 -40.33 -16.83 1.84
CA LEU A 530 -39.91 -15.56 2.42
C LEU A 530 -40.93 -14.45 2.16
N GLN A 531 -41.53 -14.38 0.97
CA GLN A 531 -42.61 -13.43 0.67
C GLN A 531 -43.81 -13.64 1.61
N ARG A 532 -44.22 -14.88 1.88
CA ARG A 532 -45.29 -15.18 2.84
C ARG A 532 -44.95 -14.70 4.24
N ILE A 533 -43.71 -14.89 4.68
CA ILE A 533 -43.22 -14.38 5.98
C ILE A 533 -43.24 -12.85 6.01
N ILE A 534 -42.79 -12.19 4.95
CA ILE A 534 -42.80 -10.72 4.85
C ILE A 534 -44.24 -10.19 4.92
N LEU A 535 -45.19 -10.78 4.17
CA LEU A 535 -46.58 -10.33 4.10
C LEU A 535 -47.34 -10.42 5.42
N ARG A 536 -46.98 -11.35 6.30
CA ARG A 536 -47.58 -11.50 7.64
C ARG A 536 -46.80 -10.75 8.73
N ASP A 537 -45.86 -9.89 8.34
CA ASP A 537 -44.98 -9.13 9.24
C ASP A 537 -44.05 -9.99 10.13
N GLY A 538 -43.55 -11.11 9.60
CA GLY A 538 -42.61 -11.98 10.30
C GLY A 538 -41.33 -11.27 10.78
N SER A 539 -40.73 -11.82 11.82
CA SER A 539 -39.50 -11.27 12.42
C SER A 539 -38.25 -11.54 11.56
N ALA A 540 -37.17 -10.81 11.80
CA ALA A 540 -35.89 -11.09 11.15
C ALA A 540 -35.34 -12.49 11.49
N LEU A 541 -35.70 -13.03 12.66
CA LEU A 541 -35.34 -14.38 13.08
C LEU A 541 -36.05 -15.44 12.21
N GLU A 542 -37.36 -15.30 12.01
CA GLU A 542 -38.12 -16.20 11.12
C GLU A 542 -37.57 -16.19 9.68
N ILE A 543 -37.20 -15.00 9.19
CA ILE A 543 -36.59 -14.84 7.86
C ILE A 543 -35.23 -15.54 7.82
N ALA A 544 -34.40 -15.41 8.86
CA ALA A 544 -33.09 -16.04 8.93
C ALA A 544 -33.21 -17.58 9.01
N GLU A 545 -34.17 -18.10 9.77
CA GLU A 545 -34.46 -19.52 9.86
C GLU A 545 -34.91 -20.09 8.51
N GLN A 546 -35.85 -19.42 7.83
CA GLN A 546 -36.29 -19.81 6.50
C GLN A 546 -35.14 -19.76 5.48
N ALA A 547 -34.35 -18.68 5.48
CA ALA A 547 -33.19 -18.56 4.59
C ALA A 547 -32.17 -19.69 4.84
N LYS A 548 -31.95 -20.08 6.09
CA LYS A 548 -31.08 -21.21 6.45
C LYS A 548 -31.62 -22.53 5.91
N LEU A 549 -32.93 -22.77 6.01
CA LEU A 549 -33.59 -23.96 5.43
C LEU A 549 -33.43 -24.02 3.90
N GLU A 550 -33.42 -22.87 3.24
CA GLU A 550 -33.19 -22.73 1.79
C GLU A 550 -31.71 -22.77 1.39
N GLY A 551 -30.81 -23.05 2.34
CA GLY A 551 -29.37 -23.17 2.11
C GLY A 551 -28.68 -21.81 1.92
N VAL A 552 -29.21 -20.73 2.47
CA VAL A 552 -28.51 -19.43 2.54
C VAL A 552 -27.63 -19.43 3.78
N ARG A 553 -26.30 -19.39 3.57
CA ARG A 553 -25.33 -19.24 4.65
C ARG A 553 -25.45 -17.85 5.28
N SER A 554 -25.35 -17.76 6.62
CA SER A 554 -25.16 -16.47 7.29
C SER A 554 -23.78 -15.89 6.97
N LEU A 555 -23.57 -14.60 7.24
CA LEU A 555 -22.24 -13.99 7.07
C LEU A 555 -21.17 -14.74 7.88
N ARG A 556 -21.51 -15.17 9.10
CA ARG A 556 -20.68 -16.01 9.95
C ARG A 556 -20.33 -17.32 9.25
N ALA A 557 -21.33 -18.08 8.81
CA ALA A 557 -21.14 -19.37 8.16
C ALA A 557 -20.32 -19.26 6.86
N SER A 558 -20.58 -18.25 6.02
CA SER A 558 -19.79 -17.97 4.82
C SER A 558 -18.33 -17.63 5.17
N GLY A 559 -18.11 -16.83 6.21
CA GLY A 559 -16.77 -16.49 6.69
C GLY A 559 -16.00 -17.71 7.21
N LEU A 560 -16.65 -18.56 8.00
CA LEU A 560 -16.07 -19.82 8.48
C LEU A 560 -15.72 -20.76 7.33
N ASN A 561 -16.58 -20.87 6.31
CA ASN A 561 -16.24 -21.63 5.11
C ASN A 561 -14.97 -21.09 4.42
N LYS A 562 -14.81 -19.75 4.32
CA LYS A 562 -13.56 -19.14 3.82
C LYS A 562 -12.34 -19.46 4.69
N ALA A 563 -12.51 -19.53 6.01
CA ALA A 563 -11.45 -19.89 6.94
C ALA A 563 -11.06 -21.36 6.83
N LYS A 564 -12.03 -22.26 6.67
CA LYS A 564 -11.84 -23.69 6.34
C LYS A 564 -11.05 -23.89 5.04
N LEU A 565 -11.30 -23.08 4.02
CA LEU A 565 -10.54 -23.06 2.77
C LEU A 565 -9.15 -22.38 2.89
N GLY A 566 -8.81 -21.83 4.05
CA GLY A 566 -7.52 -21.18 4.31
C GLY A 566 -7.31 -19.86 3.58
N PHE A 567 -8.40 -19.15 3.23
CA PHE A 567 -8.34 -17.79 2.67
C PHE A 567 -8.21 -16.71 3.73
N THR A 568 -8.83 -16.91 4.88
CA THR A 568 -8.76 -16.03 6.05
C THR A 568 -8.61 -16.87 7.33
N SER A 569 -8.46 -16.22 8.47
CA SER A 569 -8.36 -16.86 9.79
C SER A 569 -9.69 -16.84 10.52
N VAL A 570 -9.90 -17.71 11.51
CA VAL A 570 -11.11 -17.73 12.33
C VAL A 570 -11.25 -16.43 13.14
N GLU A 571 -10.15 -15.89 13.66
CA GLU A 571 -10.13 -14.64 14.43
C GLU A 571 -10.63 -13.45 13.60
N GLU A 572 -10.19 -13.37 12.34
CA GLU A 572 -10.64 -12.33 11.41
C GLU A 572 -12.14 -12.46 11.09
N VAL A 573 -12.67 -13.68 10.93
CA VAL A 573 -14.10 -13.90 10.72
C VAL A 573 -14.88 -13.38 11.94
N LEU A 574 -14.49 -13.80 13.15
CA LEU A 574 -15.10 -13.35 14.41
C LEU A 574 -15.05 -11.82 14.55
N ALA A 575 -13.98 -11.17 14.09
CA ALA A 575 -13.86 -9.72 14.18
C ALA A 575 -14.80 -8.95 13.23
N VAL A 576 -15.16 -9.53 12.07
CA VAL A 576 -15.96 -8.82 11.05
C VAL A 576 -17.44 -9.22 11.04
N THR A 577 -17.81 -10.31 11.73
CA THR A 577 -19.18 -10.79 11.88
C THR A 577 -19.66 -10.58 13.32
N ASN A 578 -20.71 -9.78 13.50
CA ASN A 578 -21.24 -9.41 14.83
C ASN A 578 -22.28 -10.45 15.32
N GLU A 579 -21.87 -11.70 15.45
CA GLU A 579 -22.67 -12.78 16.07
C GLU A 579 -22.02 -13.24 17.37
#